data_AF-A0A1U7M0H7-F1
#
_entry.id   AF-A0A1U7M0H7-F1
#
_cell.length_a   1.000
_cell.length_b   1.000
_cell.length_c   1.000
_cell.angle_alpha   90.00
_cell.angle_beta   90.00
_cell.angle_gamma   90.00
#
_symmetry.space_group_name_H-M   'P 1'
#
loop_
_entity.id
_entity.type
_entity.pdbx_description
1 polymer ?
#
loop_
_entity_poly.entity_id
_entity_poly.type
_entity_poly.pdbx_seq_one_letter_code
_entity_poly.pdbx_strand_id
1 'polypeptide(L)' 'MTTFERDYKDAKEGNGVEVLKRRQAELKKLDKELRYCRNNFRAECIFQEIQKKKAEYRKIDELF' A
#
# COMPACT_ATOMS: atom_id res chain seq x y z
N MET A 1 4.57 16.73 0.72
CA MET A 1 5.02 15.37 0.37
C MET A 1 4.06 14.38 0.99
N THR A 2 3.35 13.61 0.18
CA THR A 2 2.52 12.49 0.63
C THR A 2 3.42 11.34 1.10
N THR A 3 2.85 10.40 1.87
CA THR A 3 3.60 9.19 2.29
C THR A 3 4.12 8.42 1.07
N PHE A 4 3.35 8.39 -0.04
CA PHE A 4 3.82 7.81 -1.30
C PHE A 4 5.02 8.50 -1.90
N GLU A 5 5.00 9.83 -1.97
CA GLU A 5 6.13 10.57 -2.52
C GLU A 5 7.40 10.33 -1.71
N ARG A 6 7.29 10.26 -0.37
CA ARG A 6 8.42 9.95 0.52
C ARG A 6 8.94 8.54 0.26
N ASP A 7 8.05 7.55 0.29
CA ASP A 7 8.40 6.15 0.07
C ASP A 7 9.03 5.93 -1.31
N TYR A 8 8.52 6.61 -2.34
CA TYR A 8 9.07 6.54 -3.70
C TYR A 8 10.48 7.14 -3.79
N LYS A 9 10.72 8.26 -3.11
CA LYS A 9 12.05 8.87 -3.01
C LYS A 9 13.02 7.98 -2.25
N ASP A 10 12.63 7.49 -1.07
CA ASP A 10 13.45 6.59 -0.24
C ASP A 10 13.80 5.31 -1.00
N ALA A 11 12.85 4.78 -1.77
CA ALA A 11 13.08 3.63 -2.63
C ALA A 11 14.15 3.94 -3.69
N LYS A 12 14.03 5.07 -4.38
CA LYS A 12 15.00 5.53 -5.39
C LYS A 12 16.40 5.78 -4.81
N GLU A 13 16.48 6.15 -3.54
CA GLU A 13 17.74 6.38 -2.80
C GLU A 13 18.38 5.09 -2.26
N GLY A 14 17.81 3.91 -2.56
CA GLY A 14 18.39 2.60 -2.25
C GLY A 14 17.67 1.80 -1.16
N ASN A 15 16.62 2.35 -0.54
CA ASN A 15 15.84 1.66 0.50
C ASN A 15 14.59 0.93 -0.04
N GLY A 16 14.58 0.60 -1.33
CA GLY A 16 13.40 0.03 -2.03
C GLY A 16 12.82 -1.21 -1.35
N VAL A 17 13.67 -2.16 -0.93
CA VAL A 17 13.23 -3.41 -0.29
C VAL A 17 12.51 -3.16 1.04
N GLU A 18 13.02 -2.26 1.88
CA GLU A 18 12.36 -1.93 3.15
C GLU A 18 11.02 -1.22 2.92
N VAL A 19 10.99 -0.29 1.96
CA VAL A 19 9.76 0.43 1.58
C VAL A 19 8.69 -0.54 1.09
N LEU A 20 9.05 -1.45 0.18
CA LEU A 20 8.14 -2.48 -0.32
C LEU A 20 7.66 -3.40 0.81
N LYS A 21 8.55 -3.83 1.71
CA LYS A 21 8.17 -4.67 2.85
C LYS A 21 7.15 -3.99 3.77
N ARG A 22 7.34 -2.71 4.08
CA ARG A 22 6.40 -1.92 4.91
C ARG A 22 5.05 -1.77 4.22
N ARG A 23 5.04 -1.42 2.94
CA ARG A 23 3.80 -1.28 2.14
C ARG A 23 3.05 -2.60 2.00
N GLN A 24 3.76 -3.72 1.81
CA GLN A 24 3.16 -5.04 1.78
C GLN A 24 2.50 -5.40 3.11
N ALA A 25 3.11 -5.02 4.24
CA ALA A 25 2.52 -5.22 5.55
C ALA A 25 1.24 -4.38 5.76
N GLU A 26 1.22 -3.13 5.27
CA GLU A 26 -0.01 -2.30 5.28
C GLU A 26 -1.13 -2.93 4.45
N LEU A 27 -0.82 -3.39 3.24
CA LEU A 27 -1.79 -4.07 2.38
C LEU A 27 -2.36 -5.32 3.05
N LYS A 28 -1.52 -6.13 3.73
CA LYS A 28 -1.99 -7.29 4.50
C LYS A 28 -2.91 -6.91 5.66
N LYS A 29 -2.65 -5.79 6.33
CA LYS A 29 -3.53 -5.30 7.41
C LYS A 29 -4.89 -4.88 6.87
N LEU A 30 -4.93 -4.12 5.78
CA LEU A 30 -6.18 -3.70 5.14
C LEU A 30 -6.96 -4.89 4.58
N ASP A 31 -6.28 -5.86 3.98
CA ASP A 31 -6.91 -7.09 3.47
C ASP A 31 -7.56 -7.90 4.61
N LYS A 32 -6.87 -7.99 5.75
CA LYS A 32 -7.45 -8.57 6.97
C LYS A 32 -8.66 -7.78 7.45
N GLU A 33 -8.59 -6.45 7.51
CA GLU A 33 -9.71 -5.60 7.92
C GLU A 33 -10.92 -5.78 7.00
N LEU A 34 -10.69 -5.81 5.68
CA LEU A 34 -11.71 -6.05 4.66
C LEU A 34 -12.43 -7.39 4.92
N ARG A 35 -11.66 -8.46 5.16
CA ARG A 35 -12.22 -9.81 5.38
C ARG A 35 -13.14 -9.90 6.60
N TYR A 36 -12.88 -9.12 7.63
CA TYR A 36 -13.69 -9.12 8.86
C TYR A 36 -14.71 -7.98 8.91
N CYS A 37 -14.75 -7.10 7.90
CA CYS A 37 -15.67 -5.98 7.86
C CYS A 37 -17.08 -6.46 7.51
N ARG A 38 -18.01 -6.37 8.47
CA ARG A 38 -19.43 -6.71 8.27
C ARG A 38 -20.24 -5.60 7.60
N ASN A 39 -19.67 -4.41 7.49
CA ASN A 39 -20.31 -3.25 6.89
C ASN A 39 -19.87 -3.13 5.42
N ASN A 40 -20.80 -3.32 4.49
CA ASN A 40 -20.51 -3.33 3.05
C ASN A 40 -19.96 -1.99 2.55
N PHE A 41 -20.50 -0.86 3.01
CA PHE A 41 -20.00 0.46 2.62
C PHE A 41 -18.55 0.65 3.06
N ARG A 42 -18.24 0.30 4.31
CA ARG A 42 -16.88 0.36 4.82
C ARG A 42 -15.95 -0.62 4.10
N ALA A 43 -16.43 -1.82 3.77
CA ALA A 43 -15.69 -2.79 2.98
C ALA A 43 -15.35 -2.26 1.58
N GLU A 44 -16.28 -1.58 0.91
CA GLU A 44 -16.02 -0.92 -0.38
C GLU A 44 -14.96 0.18 -0.26
N CYS A 45 -15.03 1.02 0.78
CA CYS A 45 -14.00 2.03 1.04
C CYS A 45 -12.61 1.41 1.26
N ILE A 46 -12.52 0.35 2.09
CA ILE A 46 -11.26 -0.37 2.34
C ILE A 46 -10.74 -1.00 1.04
N PHE A 47 -11.63 -1.59 0.23
CA PHE A 47 -11.25 -2.16 -1.05
C PHE A 47 -10.67 -1.12 -2.01
N GLN A 48 -11.31 0.05 -2.13
CA GLN A 48 -10.79 1.16 -2.93
C GLN A 48 -9.42 1.63 -2.44
N GLU A 49 -9.22 1.71 -1.12
CA GLU A 49 -7.93 2.07 -0.54
C GLU A 49 -6.84 1.02 -0.84
N ILE A 50 -7.17 -0.26 -0.73
CA ILE A 50 -6.27 -1.37 -1.10
C ILE A 50 -5.86 -1.25 -2.58
N GLN A 51 -6.80 -0.99 -3.49
CA GLN A 51 -6.48 -0.84 -4.92
C GLN A 51 -5.54 0.34 -5.17
N LYS A 52 -5.79 1.49 -4.54
CA LYS A 52 -4.90 2.66 -4.63
C LYS A 52 -3.49 2.33 -4.12
N LYS A 53 -3.38 1.74 -2.92
CA LYS A 53 -2.08 1.37 -2.33
C LYS A 53 -1.36 0.28 -3.13
N LYS A 54 -2.09 -0.66 -3.75
CA LYS A 54 -1.51 -1.66 -4.66
C LYS A 54 -0.94 -1.03 -5.92
N ALA A 55 -1.64 -0.06 -6.52
CA ALA A 55 -1.13 0.66 -7.67
C ALA A 55 0.14 1.46 -7.32
N GLU A 56 0.15 2.12 -6.17
CA GLU A 56 1.36 2.81 -5.68
C GLU A 56 2.51 1.84 -5.37
N TYR A 57 2.23 0.68 -4.77
CA TYR A 57 3.22 -0.36 -4.53
C TYR A 57 3.88 -0.81 -5.83
N ARG A 58 3.09 -1.10 -6.87
CA ARG A 58 3.60 -1.50 -8.18
C ARG A 58 4.52 -0.45 -8.80
N LYS A 59 4.18 0.84 -8.68
CA LYS A 59 5.04 1.93 -9.16
C LYS A 59 6.40 1.98 -8.46
N ILE A 60 6.46 1.59 -7.19
CA ILE A 60 7.73 1.50 -6.44
C ILE A 60 8.46 0.22 -6.81
N ASP A 61 7.73 -0.89 -6.97
CA ASP A 61 8.28 -2.19 -7.37
C ASP A 61 8.95 -2.09 -8.76
N GLU A 62 8.33 -1.39 -9.70
CA GLU A 62 8.86 -1.10 -11.05
C GLU A 62 10.17 -0.28 -11.07
N LEU A 63 10.61 0.27 -9.94
CA LEU A 63 11.91 0.93 -9.85
C LEU A 63 13.09 -0.05 -9.72
N PHE A 64 12.84 -1.33 -9.47
CA PHE A 64 13.85 -2.37 -9.21
C PHE A 64 13.50 -3.69 -9.93
#